data_AF-A0A1E1X8F0-F1
#
_entry.id   AF-A0A1E1X8F0-F1
#
_cell.length_a   1.000
_cell.length_b   1.000
_cell.length_c   1.000
_cell.angle_alpha   90.00
_cell.angle_beta   90.00
_cell.angle_gamma   90.00
#
_symmetry.space_group_name_H-M   'P 1'
#
loop_
_entity.id
_entity.type
_entity.pdbx_description
1 polymer ?
#
loop_
_entity_poly.entity_id
_entity_poly.type
_entity_poly.pdbx_seq_one_letter_code
_entity_poly.pdbx_strand_id
1 'polypeptide(L)'
;MILPCRNNSPLHDTSNHTMGQMGIRNTQVLFIDALCQSSHLDLLMGYHSAYQGPFLKTQNFILKSDGPLPYDQRHYIAIMAAARHNCSYLVNMQREAFLSPDVAGDKSWLQGLHCIPKKLRDLDEINKILAHRPWLITKEHIERLTKGKNNWSLSEVVQAIVILAHFHALSSFVFGCGINADMEEETNGTAVYSANGDSGVPGMKNGQTTVETLMQKMKSISEQRSNEPTLEERARCFQTECNGGELPAARRSVPRSDLSHFVTDADFGYQDFARREVSEIPTFRIQDYSWEDHGYSLVNRLYNDVGELLNEKFKVAYNLTYYTMGSKTNVDTSMFRRAVWNYIQCIYGIRHDDYDYREVNELLDRDLKEYIKAVCCYPDRMTKEDYDNVMREFKYSEKVHVTIMILEARMQAELLYALRALMRYMT
;
A
#
# COMPACT_ATOMS: atom_id res chain seq x y z
N MET A 1 26.27 22.54 6.81
CA MET A 1 26.90 23.86 6.61
C MET A 1 26.22 24.83 7.56
N ILE A 2 26.99 25.51 8.41
CA ILE A 2 26.53 26.34 9.53
C ILE A 2 25.91 27.64 8.97
N LEU A 3 24.69 27.99 9.38
CA LEU A 3 24.03 29.26 9.05
C LEU A 3 24.59 30.39 9.95
N PRO A 4 24.90 31.59 9.44
CA PRO A 4 25.06 32.78 10.26
C PRO A 4 23.79 33.65 10.29
N CYS A 5 23.55 34.20 11.48
CA CYS A 5 22.46 35.09 11.85
C CYS A 5 22.41 36.40 11.05
N ARG A 6 21.18 36.92 10.91
CA ARG A 6 20.85 38.26 10.39
C ARG A 6 21.55 39.36 11.19
N ASN A 7 22.15 40.32 10.48
CA ASN A 7 22.30 41.69 10.96
C ASN A 7 22.18 42.69 9.80
N ASN A 8 21.74 43.89 10.19
CA ASN A 8 21.12 44.96 9.40
C ASN A 8 21.92 45.54 8.20
N SER A 9 21.12 46.03 7.23
CA SER A 9 21.33 46.97 6.10
C SER A 9 22.37 48.12 6.32
N PRO A 10 22.87 48.88 5.29
CA PRO A 10 22.16 49.31 4.08
C PRO A 10 22.92 49.48 2.73
N LEU A 11 22.13 49.54 1.65
CA LEU A 11 22.26 50.26 0.36
C LEU A 11 23.66 50.61 -0.17
N HIS A 12 24.03 50.02 -1.32
CA HIS A 12 24.45 50.78 -2.51
C HIS A 12 24.43 49.94 -3.79
N ASP A 13 23.94 50.56 -4.86
CA ASP A 13 23.89 50.10 -6.25
C ASP A 13 25.19 49.47 -6.77
N THR A 14 25.07 48.39 -7.55
CA THR A 14 25.70 48.32 -8.88
C THR A 14 25.00 47.26 -9.73
N SER A 15 24.58 47.71 -10.91
CA SER A 15 23.95 46.96 -11.98
C SER A 15 24.92 45.98 -12.66
N ASN A 16 24.32 44.97 -13.29
CA ASN A 16 24.88 43.97 -14.20
C ASN A 16 25.27 42.63 -13.58
N HIS A 17 24.28 41.76 -13.43
CA HIS A 17 24.28 40.39 -13.94
C HIS A 17 22.92 39.74 -13.67
N THR A 18 22.46 38.89 -14.60
CA THR A 18 21.55 37.73 -14.38
C THR A 18 20.06 37.81 -14.76
N MET A 19 19.75 37.59 -16.04
CA MET A 19 18.50 36.89 -16.43
C MET A 19 18.55 35.38 -16.10
N GLY A 20 19.74 34.77 -15.99
CA GLY A 20 19.91 33.35 -15.68
C GLY A 20 19.76 32.94 -14.20
N GLN A 21 20.12 33.80 -13.24
CA GLN A 21 19.94 33.50 -11.80
C GLN A 21 18.52 33.76 -11.31
N MET A 22 17.75 34.62 -11.98
CA MET A 22 16.34 34.89 -11.63
C MET A 22 15.44 33.69 -11.97
N GLY A 23 15.71 33.00 -13.08
CA GLY A 23 15.02 31.74 -13.44
C GLY A 23 15.33 30.61 -12.46
N ILE A 24 16.60 30.43 -12.08
CA ILE A 24 17.02 29.37 -11.13
C ILE A 24 16.46 29.63 -9.72
N ARG A 25 16.44 30.88 -9.25
CA ARG A 25 15.84 31.23 -7.95
C ARG A 25 14.32 31.03 -7.94
N ASN A 26 13.61 31.36 -9.03
CA ASN A 26 12.18 31.11 -9.11
C ASN A 26 11.85 29.61 -9.17
N THR A 27 12.63 28.80 -9.89
CA THR A 27 12.45 27.33 -9.87
C THR A 27 12.79 26.74 -8.51
N GLN A 28 13.82 27.24 -7.82
CA GLN A 28 14.15 26.82 -6.46
C GLN A 28 13.08 27.22 -5.45
N VAL A 29 12.52 28.44 -5.54
CA VAL A 29 11.42 28.89 -4.67
C VAL A 29 10.15 28.07 -4.93
N LEU A 30 9.79 27.82 -6.19
CA LEU A 30 8.65 26.95 -6.53
C LEU A 30 8.87 25.50 -6.08
N PHE A 31 10.10 25.00 -6.13
CA PHE A 31 10.46 23.66 -5.64
C PHE A 31 10.44 23.59 -4.11
N ILE A 32 10.89 24.65 -3.42
CA ILE A 32 10.82 24.77 -1.97
C ILE A 32 9.36 24.91 -1.51
N ASP A 33 8.54 25.71 -2.18
CA ASP A 33 7.11 25.85 -1.88
C ASP A 33 6.35 24.54 -2.14
N ALA A 34 6.66 23.84 -3.23
CA ALA A 34 6.11 22.51 -3.52
C ALA A 34 6.53 21.46 -2.48
N LEU A 35 7.78 21.49 -2.01
CA LEU A 35 8.25 20.63 -0.92
C LEU A 35 7.61 20.97 0.42
N CYS A 36 7.39 22.25 0.72
CA CYS A 36 6.72 22.71 1.94
C CYS A 36 5.22 22.33 1.98
N GLN A 37 4.60 22.12 0.82
CA GLN A 37 3.21 21.67 0.69
C GLN A 37 3.05 20.16 0.49
N SER A 38 4.16 19.43 0.27
CA SER A 38 4.14 17.99 0.04
C SER A 38 3.93 17.26 1.36
N SER A 39 2.98 16.33 1.38
CA SER A 39 2.80 15.46 2.55
C SER A 39 4.04 14.55 2.71
N HIS A 40 4.29 14.04 3.92
CA HIS A 40 5.39 13.09 4.13
C HIS A 40 5.24 11.84 3.24
N LEU A 41 4.00 11.45 2.97
CA LEU A 41 3.66 10.41 1.99
C LEU A 41 4.20 10.74 0.60
N ASP A 42 3.98 11.96 0.10
CA ASP A 42 4.44 12.39 -1.23
C ASP A 42 5.97 12.40 -1.34
N LEU A 43 6.65 12.81 -0.26
CA LEU A 43 8.11 12.80 -0.18
C LEU A 43 8.67 11.37 -0.27
N LEU A 44 8.04 10.40 0.40
CA LEU A 44 8.45 9.01 0.36
C LEU A 44 8.19 8.36 -1.00
N MET A 45 7.04 8.65 -1.62
CA MET A 45 6.78 8.24 -3.00
C MET A 45 7.79 8.85 -3.98
N GLY A 46 8.33 10.03 -3.67
CA GLY A 46 9.34 10.75 -4.46
C GLY A 46 10.69 10.04 -4.61
N TYR A 47 11.02 9.06 -3.75
CA TYR A 47 12.19 8.18 -3.98
C TYR A 47 12.08 7.40 -5.30
N HIS A 48 10.85 7.23 -5.80
CA HIS A 48 10.54 6.49 -7.01
C HIS A 48 9.65 7.31 -7.94
N SER A 49 10.19 8.38 -8.52
CA SER A 49 9.45 9.33 -9.39
C SER A 49 8.65 8.67 -10.52
N ALA A 50 9.16 7.58 -11.10
CA ALA A 50 8.46 6.79 -12.12
C ALA A 50 7.13 6.22 -11.61
N TYR A 51 7.06 5.86 -10.33
CA TYR A 51 5.84 5.37 -9.65
C TYR A 51 5.01 6.50 -9.04
N GLN A 52 5.64 7.55 -8.52
CA GLN A 52 4.97 8.70 -7.90
C GLN A 52 3.92 9.33 -8.83
N GLY A 53 4.24 9.49 -10.13
CA GLY A 53 3.32 10.05 -11.11
C GLY A 53 2.00 9.27 -11.23
N PRO A 54 2.03 7.97 -11.61
CA PRO A 54 0.85 7.10 -11.64
C PRO A 54 0.08 7.05 -10.31
N PHE A 55 0.78 7.02 -9.17
CA PHE A 55 0.16 7.06 -7.84
C PHE A 55 -0.67 8.33 -7.63
N LEU A 56 -0.06 9.52 -7.84
CA LEU A 56 -0.73 10.81 -7.65
C LEU A 56 -1.90 10.99 -8.62
N LYS A 57 -1.74 10.58 -9.88
CA LYS A 57 -2.83 10.60 -10.87
C LYS A 57 -4.01 9.77 -10.40
N THR A 58 -3.76 8.53 -9.97
CA THR A 58 -4.81 7.62 -9.48
C THR A 58 -5.50 8.19 -8.24
N GLN A 59 -4.73 8.67 -7.26
CA GLN A 59 -5.28 9.22 -6.02
C GLN A 59 -6.13 10.47 -6.26
N ASN A 60 -5.66 11.39 -7.11
CA ASN A 60 -6.44 12.56 -7.50
C ASN A 60 -7.71 12.16 -8.26
N PHE A 61 -7.64 11.16 -9.14
CA PHE A 61 -8.80 10.70 -9.90
C PHE A 61 -9.89 10.14 -8.99
N ILE A 62 -9.54 9.23 -8.09
CA ILE A 62 -10.54 8.55 -7.24
C ILE A 62 -11.17 9.50 -6.22
N LEU A 63 -10.46 10.54 -5.76
CA LEU A 63 -10.96 11.47 -4.74
C LEU A 63 -11.53 12.78 -5.29
N LYS A 64 -10.93 13.35 -6.35
CA LYS A 64 -11.19 14.74 -6.77
C LYS A 64 -11.74 14.88 -8.19
N SER A 65 -11.60 13.89 -9.06
CA SER A 65 -12.17 13.94 -10.42
C SER A 65 -13.65 13.56 -10.43
N ASP A 66 -14.35 13.83 -11.54
CA ASP A 66 -15.74 13.40 -11.71
C ASP A 66 -15.87 11.88 -11.58
N GLY A 67 -16.99 11.42 -11.02
CA GLY A 67 -17.22 10.00 -10.80
C GLY A 67 -18.57 9.73 -10.13
N PRO A 68 -18.95 8.44 -9.99
CA PRO A 68 -20.26 8.02 -9.49
C PRO A 68 -20.67 8.58 -8.13
N LEU A 69 -19.72 8.75 -7.21
CA LEU A 69 -19.95 9.18 -5.83
C LEU A 69 -19.70 10.68 -5.64
N PRO A 70 -20.46 11.35 -4.76
CA PRO A 70 -20.13 12.68 -4.26
C PRO A 70 -18.79 12.73 -3.49
N TYR A 71 -18.13 13.89 -3.48
CA TYR A 71 -16.79 14.04 -2.89
C TYR A 71 -16.74 13.79 -1.37
N ASP A 72 -17.73 14.27 -0.64
CA ASP A 72 -17.89 14.04 0.80
C ASP A 72 -17.96 12.54 1.12
N GLN A 73 -18.71 11.78 0.33
CA GLN A 73 -18.82 10.33 0.47
C GLN A 73 -17.48 9.64 0.19
N ARG A 74 -16.75 10.06 -0.84
CA ARG A 74 -15.42 9.48 -1.17
C ARG A 74 -14.43 9.65 -0.04
N HIS A 75 -14.32 10.86 0.51
CA HIS A 75 -13.43 11.14 1.62
C HIS A 75 -13.87 10.41 2.90
N TYR A 76 -15.17 10.29 3.16
CA TYR A 76 -15.65 9.50 4.30
C TYR A 76 -15.38 8.00 4.14
N ILE A 77 -15.53 7.44 2.94
CA ILE A 77 -15.16 6.05 2.64
C ILE A 77 -13.65 5.83 2.88
N ALA A 78 -12.81 6.79 2.50
CA ALA A 78 -11.38 6.75 2.77
C ALA A 78 -11.07 6.77 4.29
N ILE A 79 -11.83 7.55 5.08
CA ILE A 79 -11.75 7.53 6.56
C ILE A 79 -12.10 6.12 7.10
N MET A 80 -13.21 5.54 6.65
CA MET A 80 -13.65 4.20 7.08
C MET A 80 -12.60 3.12 6.74
N ALA A 81 -11.99 3.20 5.56
CA ALA A 81 -10.94 2.29 5.13
C ALA A 81 -9.68 2.40 5.99
N ALA A 82 -9.16 3.61 6.18
CA ALA A 82 -7.97 3.85 7.01
C ALA A 82 -8.19 3.47 8.48
N ALA A 83 -9.42 3.67 8.99
CA ALA A 83 -9.80 3.29 10.36
C ALA A 83 -9.74 1.77 10.59
N ARG A 84 -9.93 0.91 9.58
CA ARG A 84 -9.78 -0.56 9.70
C ARG A 84 -8.39 -1.00 10.18
N HIS A 85 -7.38 -0.16 9.95
CA HIS A 85 -5.99 -0.37 10.35
C HIS A 85 -5.52 0.63 11.39
N ASN A 86 -6.45 1.34 12.05
CA ASN A 86 -6.13 2.36 13.03
C ASN A 86 -5.12 3.42 12.53
N CYS A 87 -5.17 3.76 11.22
CA CYS A 87 -4.23 4.65 10.59
C CYS A 87 -4.64 6.12 10.80
N SER A 88 -4.28 6.69 11.95
CA SER A 88 -4.62 8.07 12.32
C SER A 88 -4.09 9.11 11.32
N TYR A 89 -2.89 8.90 10.76
CA TYR A 89 -2.31 9.78 9.74
C TYR A 89 -3.24 9.96 8.53
N LEU A 90 -3.71 8.85 7.92
CA LEU A 90 -4.61 8.93 6.78
C LEU A 90 -6.00 9.40 7.19
N VAL A 91 -6.51 8.99 8.35
CA VAL A 91 -7.80 9.48 8.84
C VAL A 91 -7.78 10.99 9.03
N ASN A 92 -6.74 11.58 9.62
CA ASN A 92 -6.62 13.02 9.81
C ASN A 92 -6.52 13.76 8.48
N MET A 93 -5.68 13.28 7.55
CA MET A 93 -5.58 13.85 6.21
C MET A 93 -6.94 13.84 5.47
N GLN A 94 -7.71 12.76 5.58
CA GLN A 94 -9.02 12.68 4.96
C GLN A 94 -10.09 13.49 5.70
N ARG A 95 -9.98 13.68 7.03
CA ARG A 95 -10.85 14.59 7.80
C ARG A 95 -10.67 16.03 7.37
N GLU A 96 -9.43 16.47 7.17
CA GLU A 96 -9.11 17.80 6.67
C GLU A 96 -9.65 17.99 5.25
N ALA A 97 -9.43 17.03 4.36
CA ALA A 97 -9.97 17.06 3.01
C ALA A 97 -11.50 17.07 2.99
N PHE A 98 -12.15 16.26 3.84
CA PHE A 98 -13.61 16.20 3.97
C PHE A 98 -14.22 17.53 4.43
N LEU A 99 -13.56 18.24 5.36
CA LEU A 99 -14.00 19.54 5.87
C LEU A 99 -13.52 20.72 5.02
N SER A 100 -12.73 20.48 3.98
CA SER A 100 -12.22 21.54 3.11
C SER A 100 -13.37 22.31 2.45
N PRO A 101 -13.17 23.59 2.09
CA PRO A 101 -14.22 24.40 1.45
C PRO A 101 -14.77 23.79 0.16
N ASP A 102 -13.95 23.03 -0.58
CA ASP A 102 -14.34 22.41 -1.84
C ASP A 102 -15.26 21.20 -1.66
N VAL A 103 -15.07 20.44 -0.58
CA VAL A 103 -15.87 19.25 -0.27
C VAL A 103 -17.07 19.58 0.62
N ALA A 104 -16.88 20.51 1.57
CA ALA A 104 -17.88 21.00 2.51
C ALA A 104 -18.68 19.88 3.21
N GLY A 105 -18.00 18.79 3.60
CA GLY A 105 -18.62 17.63 4.22
C GLY A 105 -19.26 17.96 5.58
N ASP A 106 -20.37 17.28 5.89
CA ASP A 106 -21.09 17.49 7.15
C ASP A 106 -20.25 16.99 8.34
N LYS A 107 -19.81 17.94 9.17
CA LYS A 107 -19.00 17.68 10.37
C LYS A 107 -19.65 16.67 11.34
N SER A 108 -20.98 16.53 11.33
CA SER A 108 -21.67 15.54 12.16
C SER A 108 -21.25 14.10 11.85
N TRP A 109 -20.88 13.80 10.59
CA TRP A 109 -20.45 12.46 10.16
C TRP A 109 -19.16 12.02 10.87
N LEU A 110 -18.31 12.97 11.25
CA LEU A 110 -17.05 12.71 11.93
C LEU A 110 -17.21 12.28 13.40
N GLN A 111 -18.45 12.22 13.92
CA GLN A 111 -18.75 11.64 15.23
C GLN A 111 -18.83 10.10 15.19
N GLY A 112 -18.86 9.49 14.00
CA GLY A 112 -18.79 8.05 13.79
C GLY A 112 -19.91 7.50 12.92
N LEU A 113 -19.92 6.18 12.72
CA LEU A 113 -20.84 5.51 11.79
C LEU A 113 -22.32 5.79 12.08
N HIS A 114 -22.69 5.96 13.36
CA HIS A 114 -24.07 6.23 13.73
C HIS A 114 -24.61 7.57 13.18
N CYS A 115 -23.74 8.50 12.79
CA CYS A 115 -24.09 9.82 12.28
C CYS A 115 -24.15 9.93 10.75
N ILE A 116 -23.77 8.90 9.99
CA ILE A 116 -23.77 8.96 8.52
C ILE A 116 -25.04 8.35 7.90
N PRO A 117 -25.35 8.63 6.62
CA PRO A 117 -26.47 8.00 5.93
C PRO A 117 -26.37 6.46 5.93
N LYS A 118 -27.53 5.78 6.02
CA LYS A 118 -27.60 4.30 5.99
C LYS A 118 -26.87 3.70 4.78
N LYS A 119 -26.95 4.35 3.61
CA LYS A 119 -26.24 3.94 2.39
C LYS A 119 -24.74 3.72 2.65
N LEU A 120 -24.07 4.67 3.32
CA LEU A 120 -22.65 4.54 3.65
C LEU A 120 -22.39 3.52 4.76
N ARG A 121 -23.25 3.46 5.79
CA ARG A 121 -23.10 2.44 6.85
C ARG A 121 -23.14 1.02 6.30
N ASP A 122 -24.00 0.76 5.32
CA ASP A 122 -24.16 -0.58 4.75
C ASP A 122 -22.90 -1.06 4.00
N LEU A 123 -22.02 -0.14 3.58
CA LEU A 123 -20.73 -0.44 2.97
C LEU A 123 -19.71 -1.04 3.97
N ASP A 124 -19.88 -0.78 5.28
CA ASP A 124 -18.88 -1.14 6.29
C ASP A 124 -18.64 -2.67 6.38
N GLU A 125 -19.63 -3.48 6.04
CA GLU A 125 -19.46 -4.93 5.99
C GLU A 125 -18.44 -5.34 4.91
N ILE A 126 -18.51 -4.74 3.72
CA ILE A 126 -17.52 -4.96 2.67
C ILE A 126 -16.17 -4.36 3.06
N ASN A 127 -16.14 -3.15 3.64
CA ASN A 127 -14.94 -2.52 4.17
C ASN A 127 -14.16 -3.46 5.11
N LYS A 128 -14.86 -3.99 6.13
CA LYS A 128 -14.32 -4.95 7.10
C LYS A 128 -13.71 -6.19 6.44
N ILE A 129 -14.47 -6.83 5.55
CA ILE A 129 -14.03 -8.07 4.92
C ILE A 129 -12.87 -7.82 3.96
N LEU A 130 -12.96 -6.77 3.14
CA LEU A 130 -11.95 -6.45 2.13
C LEU A 130 -10.59 -6.14 2.77
N ALA A 131 -10.58 -5.37 3.87
CA ALA A 131 -9.36 -4.98 4.59
C ALA A 131 -8.60 -6.17 5.19
N HIS A 132 -9.28 -7.26 5.55
CA HIS A 132 -8.72 -8.28 6.44
C HIS A 132 -8.78 -9.70 5.90
N ARG A 133 -9.86 -10.06 5.19
CA ARG A 133 -10.12 -11.41 4.69
C ARG A 133 -10.88 -11.34 3.34
N PRO A 134 -10.29 -10.75 2.29
CA PRO A 134 -11.00 -10.43 1.04
C PRO A 134 -11.59 -11.66 0.34
N TRP A 135 -11.07 -12.86 0.61
CA TRP A 135 -11.62 -14.13 0.12
C TRP A 135 -13.02 -14.47 0.62
N LEU A 136 -13.52 -13.78 1.66
CA LEU A 136 -14.89 -13.93 2.15
C LEU A 136 -15.92 -13.08 1.38
N ILE A 137 -15.48 -12.19 0.48
CA ILE A 137 -16.42 -11.42 -0.35
C ILE A 137 -17.15 -12.36 -1.31
N THR A 138 -18.48 -12.29 -1.31
CA THR A 138 -19.38 -13.08 -2.15
C THR A 138 -20.35 -12.18 -2.91
N LYS A 139 -21.07 -12.75 -3.90
CA LYS A 139 -22.07 -12.00 -4.66
C LYS A 139 -23.22 -11.48 -3.79
N GLU A 140 -23.53 -12.16 -2.69
CA GLU A 140 -24.58 -11.77 -1.73
C GLU A 140 -24.20 -10.47 -1.00
N HIS A 141 -22.91 -10.18 -0.82
CA HIS A 141 -22.45 -8.90 -0.30
C HIS A 141 -22.79 -7.74 -1.26
N ILE A 142 -22.57 -7.95 -2.57
CA ILE A 142 -22.91 -6.99 -3.62
C ILE A 142 -24.43 -6.82 -3.75
N GLU A 143 -25.16 -7.93 -3.68
CA GLU A 143 -26.62 -7.96 -3.74
C GLU A 143 -27.25 -7.13 -2.60
N ARG A 144 -26.73 -7.26 -1.37
CA ARG A 144 -27.22 -6.48 -0.21
C ARG A 144 -27.04 -4.97 -0.37
N LEU A 145 -26.00 -4.52 -1.08
CA LEU A 145 -25.79 -3.09 -1.33
C LEU A 145 -26.67 -2.54 -2.45
N THR A 146 -27.07 -3.38 -3.39
CA THR A 146 -27.72 -2.96 -4.65
C THR A 146 -29.24 -3.18 -4.65
N LYS A 147 -29.81 -3.88 -3.64
CA LYS A 147 -31.24 -4.12 -3.45
C LYS A 147 -31.88 -3.23 -2.36
N GLY A 148 -33.13 -2.78 -2.57
CA GLY A 148 -33.86 -1.89 -1.64
C GLY A 148 -34.24 -0.51 -2.19
N LYS A 149 -34.47 0.46 -1.29
CA LYS A 149 -34.78 1.87 -1.58
C LYS A 149 -33.59 2.71 -1.08
N ASN A 150 -32.94 3.50 -1.94
CA ASN A 150 -31.66 4.21 -1.73
C ASN A 150 -30.39 3.32 -1.85
N ASN A 151 -30.36 2.45 -2.86
CA ASN A 151 -29.28 1.49 -3.04
C ASN A 151 -28.08 2.12 -3.73
N TRP A 152 -26.97 1.40 -3.65
CA TRP A 152 -25.82 1.64 -4.47
C TRP A 152 -26.09 1.19 -5.92
N SER A 153 -25.71 2.02 -6.89
CA SER A 153 -25.50 1.55 -8.26
C SER A 153 -24.21 0.74 -8.34
N LEU A 154 -24.09 -0.14 -9.35
CA LEU A 154 -22.85 -0.91 -9.54
C LEU A 154 -21.62 -0.01 -9.75
N SER A 155 -21.79 1.13 -10.42
CA SER A 155 -20.72 2.13 -10.60
C SER A 155 -20.27 2.75 -9.27
N GLU A 156 -21.22 3.10 -8.38
CA GLU A 156 -20.90 3.58 -7.04
C GLU A 156 -20.22 2.50 -6.19
N VAL A 157 -20.68 1.23 -6.26
CA VAL A 157 -20.06 0.10 -5.56
C VAL A 157 -18.60 -0.08 -6.02
N VAL A 158 -18.35 -0.04 -7.34
CA VAL A 158 -16.99 -0.19 -7.88
C VAL A 158 -16.09 0.97 -7.44
N GLN A 159 -16.55 2.21 -7.51
CA GLN A 159 -15.75 3.35 -7.03
C GLN A 159 -15.46 3.23 -5.54
N ALA A 160 -16.45 2.86 -4.71
CA ALA A 160 -16.24 2.64 -3.28
C ALA A 160 -15.22 1.54 -3.01
N ILE A 161 -15.32 0.38 -3.67
CA ILE A 161 -14.35 -0.73 -3.54
C ILE A 161 -12.93 -0.28 -3.91
N VAL A 162 -12.78 0.52 -4.97
CA VAL A 162 -11.46 1.06 -5.37
C VAL A 162 -10.90 1.99 -4.28
N ILE A 163 -11.72 2.88 -3.71
CA ILE A 163 -11.28 3.78 -2.62
C ILE A 163 -10.92 2.97 -1.37
N LEU A 164 -11.76 2.01 -0.98
CA LEU A 164 -11.49 1.13 0.17
C LEU A 164 -10.14 0.41 -0.01
N ALA A 165 -9.97 -0.32 -1.10
CA ALA A 165 -8.74 -1.06 -1.38
C ALA A 165 -7.49 -0.16 -1.46
N HIS A 166 -7.63 1.05 -2.04
CA HIS A 166 -6.56 2.04 -2.09
C HIS A 166 -6.12 2.45 -0.68
N PHE A 167 -7.06 2.80 0.21
CA PHE A 167 -6.73 3.29 1.55
C PHE A 167 -6.37 2.19 2.55
N HIS A 168 -6.85 0.96 2.36
CA HIS A 168 -6.35 -0.21 3.09
C HIS A 168 -4.87 -0.42 2.81
N ALA A 169 -4.51 -0.48 1.54
CA ALA A 169 -3.14 -0.71 1.12
C ALA A 169 -2.25 0.51 1.38
N LEU A 170 -2.78 1.74 1.29
CA LEU A 170 -2.05 2.94 1.68
C LEU A 170 -1.75 2.98 3.17
N SER A 171 -2.62 2.43 4.01
CA SER A 171 -2.33 2.25 5.45
C SER A 171 -1.12 1.32 5.64
N SER A 172 -1.02 0.23 4.87
CA SER A 172 0.20 -0.61 4.86
C SER A 172 1.44 0.20 4.47
N PHE A 173 1.35 1.08 3.47
CA PHE A 173 2.49 1.92 3.09
C PHE A 173 2.93 2.88 4.20
N VAL A 174 1.97 3.56 4.84
CA VAL A 174 2.23 4.53 5.93
C VAL A 174 2.98 3.86 7.07
N PHE A 175 2.47 2.73 7.56
CA PHE A 175 3.11 1.99 8.65
C PHE A 175 4.40 1.29 8.22
N GLY A 176 4.45 0.72 7.02
CA GLY A 176 5.64 0.06 6.48
C GLY A 176 6.81 1.02 6.26
N CYS A 177 6.54 2.30 5.97
CA CYS A 177 7.58 3.33 5.89
C CYS A 177 7.84 4.05 7.22
N GLY A 178 7.14 3.68 8.31
CA GLY A 178 7.30 4.30 9.63
C GLY A 178 6.80 5.74 9.72
N ILE A 179 5.78 6.11 8.96
CA ILE A 179 5.13 7.42 9.08
C ILE A 179 4.26 7.40 10.36
N ASN A 180 4.68 8.10 11.41
CA ASN A 180 3.94 8.21 12.67
C ASN A 180 3.22 9.55 12.77
N ALA A 181 1.91 9.53 13.01
CA ALA A 181 1.10 10.73 13.25
C ALA A 181 1.52 11.51 14.51
N ASP A 182 2.03 10.80 15.53
CA ASP A 182 2.42 11.41 16.83
C ASP A 182 3.77 12.15 16.77
N MET A 183 4.53 12.04 15.68
CA MET A 183 5.81 12.75 15.51
C MET A 183 5.67 14.18 15.00
N GLU A 184 4.46 14.58 14.58
CA GLU A 184 4.18 15.93 14.08
C GLU A 184 4.04 16.97 15.21
N GLU A 185 3.72 16.56 16.45
CA GLU A 185 3.62 17.50 17.59
C GLU A 185 4.96 17.81 18.28
N GLU A 186 5.98 16.96 18.18
CA GLU A 186 7.26 17.15 18.90
C GLU A 186 8.44 17.61 18.02
N THR A 187 8.31 17.64 16.69
CA THR A 187 9.44 18.03 15.82
C THR A 187 9.10 19.19 14.88
N ASN A 188 9.49 20.40 15.30
CA ASN A 188 9.80 21.48 14.36
C ASN A 188 10.87 21.00 13.36
N GLY A 189 10.43 20.47 12.21
CA GLY A 189 11.19 20.47 10.96
C GLY A 189 12.44 19.59 10.86
N THR A 190 12.62 18.52 11.65
CA THR A 190 13.76 17.61 11.43
C THR A 190 13.50 16.18 11.91
N ALA A 191 12.62 15.46 11.22
CA ALA A 191 12.59 14.00 11.25
C ALA A 191 12.53 13.44 9.83
N VAL A 192 13.42 13.93 8.97
CA VAL A 192 13.90 13.12 7.85
C VAL A 192 14.61 11.95 8.51
N TYR A 193 14.14 10.73 8.30
CA TYR A 193 14.96 9.54 8.55
C TYR A 193 16.31 9.79 7.88
N SER A 194 17.33 10.13 8.69
CA SER A 194 18.60 10.64 8.18
C SER A 194 19.12 9.72 7.09
N ALA A 195 19.22 10.24 5.86
CA ALA A 195 19.82 9.57 4.72
C ALA A 195 21.33 9.32 4.88
N ASN A 196 21.89 9.58 6.07
CA ASN A 196 23.27 9.28 6.45
C ASN A 196 23.29 8.61 7.82
N GLY A 197 23.43 7.29 7.80
CA GLY A 197 23.73 6.45 8.96
C GLY A 197 24.92 5.56 8.65
N ASP A 198 26.08 6.17 8.37
CA ASP A 198 27.37 5.50 8.63
C ASP A 198 27.53 5.47 10.16
N SER A 199 26.98 4.43 10.78
CA SER A 199 27.07 4.20 12.21
C SER A 199 27.27 2.71 12.39
N GLY A 200 28.49 2.37 12.83
CA GLY A 200 28.98 1.00 12.94
C GLY A 200 27.95 0.05 13.57
N VAL A 201 27.68 -1.03 12.85
CA VAL A 201 26.74 -2.08 13.24
C VAL A 201 27.24 -2.78 14.51
N PRO A 202 26.47 -2.81 15.61
CA PRO A 202 26.70 -3.77 16.68
C PRO A 202 26.20 -5.15 16.23
N GLY A 203 27.11 -6.12 16.09
CA GLY A 203 26.87 -7.57 16.08
C GLY A 203 25.77 -8.10 15.15
N MET A 204 26.18 -8.73 14.04
CA MET A 204 25.30 -9.61 13.24
C MET A 204 24.59 -10.62 14.14
N LYS A 205 23.25 -10.60 14.15
CA LYS A 205 22.49 -11.78 14.55
C LYS A 205 22.71 -12.84 13.46
N ASN A 206 23.18 -14.02 13.85
CA ASN A 206 23.40 -15.15 12.94
C ASN A 206 22.04 -15.58 12.34
N GLY A 207 21.79 -15.25 11.07
CA GLY A 207 20.60 -15.73 10.34
C GLY A 207 20.11 -14.91 9.15
N GLN A 208 20.52 -13.65 8.98
CA GLN A 208 20.05 -12.82 7.87
C GLN A 208 20.83 -13.09 6.58
N THR A 209 20.14 -13.18 5.44
CA THR A 209 20.77 -13.49 4.15
C THR A 209 21.44 -12.22 3.61
N THR A 210 22.73 -12.28 3.29
CA THR A 210 23.45 -11.14 2.67
C THR A 210 23.01 -10.92 1.22
N VAL A 211 23.18 -9.71 0.70
CA VAL A 211 22.90 -9.36 -0.70
C VAL A 211 23.69 -10.26 -1.65
N GLU A 212 24.97 -10.56 -1.35
CA GLU A 212 25.74 -11.50 -2.17
C GLU A 212 25.14 -12.91 -2.18
N THR A 213 24.68 -13.41 -1.03
CA THR A 213 24.05 -14.73 -0.93
C THR A 213 22.74 -14.76 -1.73
N LEU A 214 21.93 -13.71 -1.63
CA LEU A 214 20.70 -13.58 -2.41
C LEU A 214 20.98 -13.56 -3.91
N MET A 215 21.98 -12.80 -4.37
CA MET A 215 22.40 -12.77 -5.77
C MET A 215 22.89 -14.13 -6.26
N GLN A 216 23.64 -14.87 -5.43
CA GLN A 216 24.07 -16.24 -5.75
C GLN A 216 22.86 -17.18 -5.91
N LYS A 217 21.89 -17.12 -5.01
CA LYS A 217 20.66 -17.91 -5.12
C LYS A 217 19.87 -17.60 -6.39
N MET A 218 19.72 -16.31 -6.72
CA MET A 218 19.06 -15.88 -7.97
C MET A 218 19.77 -16.47 -9.20
N LYS A 219 21.10 -16.44 -9.22
CA LYS A 219 21.90 -17.05 -10.28
C LYS A 219 21.69 -18.56 -10.36
N SER A 220 21.79 -19.28 -9.24
CA SER A 220 21.61 -20.73 -9.19
C SER A 220 20.22 -21.16 -9.67
N ILE A 221 19.15 -20.46 -9.27
CA ILE A 221 17.79 -20.76 -9.74
C ILE A 221 17.68 -20.52 -11.26
N SER A 222 18.31 -19.45 -11.79
CA SER A 222 18.29 -19.19 -13.23
C SER A 222 19.01 -20.26 -14.07
N GLU A 223 20.06 -20.87 -13.51
CA GLU A 223 20.85 -21.92 -14.15
C GLU A 223 20.18 -23.31 -14.05
N GLN A 224 19.37 -23.55 -13.02
CA GLN A 224 18.72 -24.85 -12.73
C GLN A 224 17.34 -25.04 -13.38
N ARG A 225 16.98 -24.21 -14.37
CA ARG A 225 15.66 -24.22 -15.05
C ARG A 225 15.29 -25.52 -15.80
N SER A 226 16.14 -26.54 -15.81
CA SER A 226 15.92 -27.79 -16.55
C SER A 226 14.89 -28.74 -15.92
N ASN A 227 14.58 -28.60 -14.63
CA ASN A 227 13.58 -29.42 -13.91
C ASN A 227 12.39 -28.56 -13.47
N GLU A 228 11.45 -28.29 -14.39
CA GLU A 228 10.22 -27.61 -14.05
C GLU A 228 9.35 -28.46 -13.11
N PRO A 229 8.89 -27.91 -11.97
CA PRO A 229 8.02 -28.64 -11.06
C PRO A 229 6.64 -28.84 -11.69
N THR A 230 6.02 -29.98 -11.38
CA THR A 230 4.64 -30.31 -11.75
C THR A 230 3.63 -29.35 -11.12
N LEU A 231 2.40 -29.30 -11.66
CA LEU A 231 1.33 -28.46 -11.11
C LEU A 231 1.00 -28.86 -9.66
N GLU A 232 1.04 -30.16 -9.35
CA GLU A 232 0.82 -30.70 -8.00
C GLU A 232 1.91 -30.24 -7.02
N GLU A 233 3.18 -30.26 -7.43
CA GLU A 233 4.29 -29.79 -6.60
C GLU A 233 4.20 -28.28 -6.33
N ARG A 234 3.86 -27.48 -7.35
CA ARG A 234 3.63 -26.03 -7.21
C ARG A 234 2.49 -25.75 -6.24
N ALA A 235 1.38 -26.50 -6.36
CA ALA A 235 0.24 -26.37 -5.45
C ALA A 235 0.60 -26.73 -4.00
N ARG A 236 1.42 -27.76 -3.78
CA ARG A 236 1.90 -28.15 -2.45
C ARG A 236 2.83 -27.10 -1.83
N CYS A 237 3.74 -26.54 -2.63
CA CYS A 237 4.62 -25.47 -2.17
C CYS A 237 3.80 -24.23 -1.80
N PHE A 238 2.83 -23.85 -2.65
CA PHE A 238 1.90 -22.76 -2.35
C PHE A 238 1.17 -22.94 -1.01
N GLN A 239 0.63 -24.14 -0.74
CA GLN A 239 -0.03 -24.42 0.53
C GLN A 239 0.90 -24.29 1.74
N THR A 240 2.18 -24.62 1.55
CA THR A 240 3.22 -24.46 2.58
C THR A 240 3.50 -22.99 2.84
N GLU A 241 3.62 -22.18 1.79
CA GLU A 241 3.81 -20.72 1.90
C GLU A 241 2.63 -20.01 2.55
N CYS A 242 1.39 -20.40 2.22
CA CYS A 242 0.19 -19.87 2.89
C CYS A 242 0.14 -20.20 4.39
N ASN A 243 0.84 -21.24 4.83
CA ASN A 243 0.96 -21.64 6.24
C ASN A 243 2.14 -20.95 6.95
N GLY A 244 2.81 -19.98 6.32
CA GLY A 244 3.99 -19.29 6.83
C GLY A 244 3.81 -18.81 8.28
N GLY A 245 4.91 -18.87 9.05
CA GLY A 245 4.94 -18.79 10.52
C GLY A 245 4.06 -17.72 11.16
N GLU A 246 3.55 -18.05 12.35
CA GLU A 246 2.83 -17.09 13.20
C GLU A 246 3.75 -15.94 13.57
N LEU A 247 3.29 -14.72 13.30
CA LEU A 247 3.87 -13.54 13.94
C LEU A 247 3.61 -13.68 15.45
N PRO A 248 4.61 -13.44 16.31
CA PRO A 248 4.44 -13.56 17.75
C PRO A 248 3.21 -12.77 18.22
N ALA A 249 2.40 -13.38 19.08
CA ALA A 249 1.19 -12.77 19.59
C ALA A 249 1.51 -11.42 20.28
N ALA A 250 0.82 -10.37 19.82
CA ALA A 250 0.62 -9.09 20.48
C ALA A 250 1.87 -8.39 21.06
N ARG A 251 2.60 -7.64 20.23
CA ARG A 251 3.26 -6.41 20.71
C ARG A 251 2.18 -5.32 20.87
N ARG A 252 1.44 -5.34 21.98
CA ARG A 252 0.59 -4.20 22.37
C ARG A 252 1.50 -3.13 22.97
N SER A 253 1.85 -2.13 22.19
CA SER A 253 2.48 -0.92 22.74
C SER A 253 2.03 0.30 21.95
N VAL A 254 1.71 1.36 22.71
CA VAL A 254 1.35 2.75 22.34
C VAL A 254 -0.16 3.04 22.51
N PRO A 255 -0.55 4.18 23.14
CA PRO A 255 -1.93 4.61 23.23
C PRO A 255 -2.49 4.80 21.82
N ARG A 256 -3.44 3.96 21.43
CA ARG A 256 -4.06 4.04 20.12
C ARG A 256 -5.02 5.22 20.10
N SER A 257 -4.96 6.07 19.06
CA SER A 257 -6.10 6.92 18.73
C SER A 257 -7.31 6.00 18.54
N ASP A 258 -8.37 6.17 19.33
CA ASP A 258 -9.54 5.29 19.25
C ASP A 258 -10.38 5.66 18.02
N LEU A 259 -10.08 5.01 16.89
CA LEU A 259 -10.82 5.16 15.63
C LEU A 259 -11.97 4.15 15.49
N SER A 260 -12.28 3.41 16.55
CA SER A 260 -13.31 2.35 16.52
C SER A 260 -14.71 2.89 16.19
N HIS A 261 -15.00 4.15 16.47
CA HIS A 261 -16.28 4.79 16.15
C HIS A 261 -16.56 4.93 14.64
N PHE A 262 -15.54 4.78 13.78
CA PHE A 262 -15.68 4.78 12.32
C PHE A 262 -15.90 3.41 11.69
N VAL A 263 -15.89 2.32 12.48
CA VAL A 263 -15.96 0.94 11.97
C VAL A 263 -16.82 0.04 12.88
N THR A 264 -17.45 -0.99 12.33
CA THR A 264 -18.02 -2.09 13.11
C THR A 264 -16.99 -3.20 13.31
N ASP A 265 -17.13 -4.03 14.36
CA ASP A 265 -16.23 -5.16 14.63
C ASP A 265 -14.73 -4.77 14.53
N ALA A 266 -14.29 -3.81 15.34
CA ALA A 266 -12.92 -3.28 15.31
C ALA A 266 -11.85 -4.36 15.54
N ASP A 267 -12.18 -5.43 16.26
CA ASP A 267 -11.29 -6.58 16.51
C ASP A 267 -11.22 -7.57 15.34
N PHE A 268 -12.07 -7.43 14.30
CA PHE A 268 -12.01 -8.28 13.11
C PHE A 268 -10.72 -7.98 12.34
N GLY A 269 -9.80 -8.94 12.36
CA GLY A 269 -8.49 -8.85 11.71
C GLY A 269 -8.19 -10.03 10.80
N TYR A 270 -7.03 -9.93 10.14
CA TYR A 270 -6.51 -10.99 9.28
C TYR A 270 -6.38 -12.34 10.02
N GLN A 271 -6.71 -13.41 9.30
CA GLN A 271 -6.48 -14.79 9.67
C GLN A 271 -5.77 -15.45 8.49
N ASP A 272 -4.75 -16.27 8.73
CA ASP A 272 -4.03 -16.96 7.66
C ASP A 272 -5.00 -17.69 6.74
N PHE A 273 -4.88 -17.46 5.43
CA PHE A 273 -5.75 -18.09 4.44
C PHE A 273 -5.77 -19.61 4.59
N ALA A 274 -4.62 -20.23 4.87
CA ALA A 274 -4.54 -21.68 5.06
C ALA A 274 -5.28 -22.19 6.31
N ARG A 275 -5.55 -21.32 7.29
CA ARG A 275 -6.25 -21.61 8.56
C ARG A 275 -7.66 -21.05 8.61
N ARG A 276 -8.21 -20.66 7.46
CA ARG A 276 -9.58 -20.14 7.33
C ARG A 276 -10.60 -21.11 7.94
N GLU A 277 -11.53 -20.56 8.71
CA GLU A 277 -12.56 -21.33 9.42
C GLU A 277 -13.48 -22.11 8.47
N VAL A 278 -13.71 -21.57 7.27
CA VAL A 278 -14.56 -22.19 6.25
C VAL A 278 -13.66 -22.94 5.25
N SER A 279 -13.49 -24.25 5.48
CA SER A 279 -12.66 -25.12 4.62
C SER A 279 -13.15 -25.20 3.16
N GLU A 280 -14.41 -24.83 2.90
CA GLU A 280 -15.02 -24.83 1.56
C GLU A 280 -14.49 -23.72 0.65
N ILE A 281 -13.84 -22.68 1.18
CA ILE A 281 -13.32 -21.58 0.35
C ILE A 281 -12.11 -22.10 -0.43
N PRO A 282 -12.16 -22.19 -1.77
CA PRO A 282 -11.06 -22.72 -2.55
C PRO A 282 -9.94 -21.69 -2.66
N THR A 283 -8.71 -22.17 -2.90
CA THR A 283 -7.61 -21.34 -3.38
C THR A 283 -8.04 -20.55 -4.62
N PHE A 284 -7.74 -19.26 -4.66
CA PHE A 284 -7.99 -18.43 -5.82
C PHE A 284 -6.90 -18.70 -6.86
N ARG A 285 -7.24 -19.30 -8.00
CA ARG A 285 -6.29 -19.45 -9.11
C ARG A 285 -6.37 -18.22 -10.01
N ILE A 286 -5.23 -17.61 -10.31
CA ILE A 286 -5.20 -16.39 -11.13
C ILE A 286 -5.73 -16.65 -12.55
N GLN A 287 -5.57 -17.87 -13.06
CA GLN A 287 -6.09 -18.29 -14.37
C GLN A 287 -7.63 -18.31 -14.43
N ASP A 288 -8.30 -18.49 -13.29
CA ASP A 288 -9.78 -18.49 -13.24
C ASP A 288 -10.34 -17.05 -13.28
N TYR A 289 -9.56 -16.07 -12.79
CA TYR A 289 -9.94 -14.66 -12.77
C TYR A 289 -8.69 -13.77 -12.57
N SER A 290 -8.13 -13.26 -13.67
CA SER A 290 -6.95 -12.38 -13.66
C SER A 290 -7.34 -10.89 -13.76
N TRP A 291 -6.41 -10.01 -13.40
CA TRP A 291 -6.59 -8.57 -13.63
C TRP A 291 -6.67 -8.26 -15.13
N GLU A 292 -5.78 -8.85 -15.91
CA GLU A 292 -5.60 -8.57 -17.34
C GLU A 292 -6.82 -9.01 -18.17
N ASP A 293 -7.36 -10.19 -17.90
CA ASP A 293 -8.46 -10.76 -18.68
C ASP A 293 -9.84 -10.30 -18.18
N HIS A 294 -9.97 -10.02 -16.87
CA HIS A 294 -11.28 -9.79 -16.24
C HIS A 294 -11.37 -8.48 -15.46
N GLY A 295 -10.48 -8.29 -14.48
CA GLY A 295 -10.58 -7.19 -13.51
C GLY A 295 -10.54 -5.81 -14.17
N TYR A 296 -9.59 -5.61 -15.08
CA TYR A 296 -9.38 -4.37 -15.82
C TYR A 296 -10.62 -3.95 -16.63
N SER A 297 -11.16 -4.87 -17.44
CA SER A 297 -12.30 -4.57 -18.30
C SER A 297 -13.57 -4.32 -17.49
N LEU A 298 -13.76 -5.08 -16.39
CA LEU A 298 -14.91 -4.92 -15.52
C LEU A 298 -14.91 -3.58 -14.78
N VAL A 299 -13.77 -3.20 -14.19
CA VAL A 299 -13.67 -1.93 -13.46
C VAL A 299 -13.87 -0.75 -14.43
N ASN A 300 -13.24 -0.79 -15.61
CA ASN A 300 -13.32 0.32 -16.56
C ASN A 300 -14.73 0.48 -17.17
N ARG A 301 -15.49 -0.62 -17.26
CA ARG A 301 -16.89 -0.57 -17.71
C ARG A 301 -17.82 0.10 -16.70
N LEU A 302 -17.53 0.00 -15.41
CA LEU A 302 -18.41 0.49 -14.34
C LEU A 302 -17.95 1.82 -13.74
N TYR A 303 -16.65 2.09 -13.77
CA TYR A 303 -16.02 3.34 -13.39
C TYR A 303 -14.97 3.67 -14.45
N ASN A 304 -15.37 4.49 -15.42
CA ASN A 304 -14.53 4.78 -16.59
C ASN A 304 -13.19 5.38 -16.20
N ASP A 305 -12.17 5.13 -17.02
CA ASP A 305 -10.77 5.58 -16.92
C ASP A 305 -9.99 5.09 -15.70
N VAL A 306 -10.66 4.64 -14.62
CA VAL A 306 -9.97 4.10 -13.43
C VAL A 306 -9.20 2.83 -13.74
N GLY A 307 -9.69 2.02 -14.69
CA GLY A 307 -9.04 0.77 -15.07
C GLY A 307 -7.66 1.02 -15.64
N GLU A 308 -7.53 2.03 -16.50
CA GLU A 308 -6.25 2.43 -17.10
C GLU A 308 -5.27 2.96 -16.05
N LEU A 309 -5.74 3.83 -15.15
CA LEU A 309 -4.91 4.37 -14.07
C LEU A 309 -4.39 3.28 -13.13
N LEU A 310 -5.27 2.35 -12.71
CA LEU A 310 -4.89 1.21 -11.88
C LEU A 310 -3.93 0.27 -12.61
N ASN A 311 -4.17 0.01 -13.90
CA ASN A 311 -3.30 -0.82 -14.73
C ASN A 311 -1.90 -0.23 -14.89
N GLU A 312 -1.79 1.08 -15.17
CA GLU A 312 -0.52 1.81 -15.21
C GLU A 312 0.20 1.69 -13.87
N LYS A 313 -0.50 1.94 -12.76
CA LYS A 313 0.05 1.87 -11.40
C LYS A 313 0.60 0.48 -11.05
N PHE A 314 -0.19 -0.58 -11.30
CA PHE A 314 0.25 -1.96 -11.07
C PHE A 314 1.45 -2.34 -11.93
N LYS A 315 1.43 -2.01 -13.23
CA LYS A 315 2.52 -2.33 -14.15
C LYS A 315 3.81 -1.61 -13.79
N VAL A 316 3.73 -0.33 -13.43
CA VAL A 316 4.91 0.45 -13.04
C VAL A 316 5.50 -0.11 -11.75
N ALA A 317 4.69 -0.34 -10.71
CA ALA A 317 5.18 -0.91 -9.45
C ALA A 317 5.80 -2.31 -9.64
N TYR A 318 5.15 -3.17 -10.42
CA TYR A 318 5.64 -4.53 -10.67
C TYR A 318 6.97 -4.53 -11.43
N ASN A 319 7.13 -3.66 -12.43
CA ASN A 319 8.31 -3.64 -13.31
C ASN A 319 9.42 -2.69 -12.88
N LEU A 320 9.17 -1.82 -11.89
CA LEU A 320 10.14 -0.84 -11.42
C LEU A 320 11.45 -1.53 -11.03
N THR A 321 12.55 -1.06 -11.61
CA THR A 321 13.89 -1.53 -11.29
C THR A 321 14.91 -0.46 -11.63
N TYR A 322 15.96 -0.38 -10.82
CA TYR A 322 17.14 0.45 -11.09
C TYR A 322 18.36 -0.41 -11.45
N TYR A 323 18.14 -1.72 -11.60
CA TYR A 323 19.20 -2.72 -11.74
C TYR A 323 20.24 -2.65 -10.62
N THR A 324 19.79 -2.38 -9.38
CA THR A 324 20.62 -2.33 -8.17
C THR A 324 20.06 -3.25 -7.10
N MET A 325 20.95 -3.72 -6.22
CA MET A 325 20.59 -4.40 -4.98
C MET A 325 21.62 -4.02 -3.92
N GLY A 326 21.23 -3.20 -2.95
CA GLY A 326 22.14 -2.64 -1.95
C GLY A 326 23.23 -1.78 -2.58
N SER A 327 24.49 -2.14 -2.33
CA SER A 327 25.67 -1.49 -2.92
C SER A 327 26.00 -1.97 -4.35
N LYS A 328 25.36 -3.03 -4.84
CA LYS A 328 25.65 -3.63 -6.14
C LYS A 328 24.83 -3.00 -7.27
N THR A 329 25.43 -2.89 -8.45
CA THR A 329 24.84 -2.36 -9.67
C THR A 329 24.82 -3.43 -10.77
N ASN A 330 24.05 -3.20 -11.84
CA ASN A 330 23.86 -4.13 -12.96
C ASN A 330 23.29 -5.50 -12.54
N VAL A 331 22.36 -5.50 -11.58
CA VAL A 331 21.70 -6.71 -11.08
C VAL A 331 20.27 -6.76 -11.61
N ASP A 332 19.90 -7.81 -12.34
CA ASP A 332 18.48 -8.05 -12.64
C ASP A 332 17.77 -8.54 -11.38
N THR A 333 16.84 -7.72 -10.87
CA THR A 333 16.07 -8.00 -9.65
C THR A 333 14.71 -8.63 -9.92
N SER A 334 14.40 -8.98 -11.18
CA SER A 334 13.08 -9.49 -11.61
C SER A 334 12.59 -10.67 -10.78
N MET A 335 13.46 -11.66 -10.50
CA MET A 335 13.10 -12.84 -9.71
C MET A 335 12.76 -12.49 -8.26
N PHE A 336 13.56 -11.62 -7.62
CA PHE A 336 13.32 -11.16 -6.26
C PHE A 336 12.00 -10.38 -6.16
N ARG A 337 11.78 -9.43 -7.07
CA ARG A 337 10.53 -8.66 -7.14
C ARG A 337 9.32 -9.56 -7.35
N ARG A 338 9.40 -10.52 -8.28
CA ARG A 338 8.33 -11.50 -8.52
C ARG A 338 8.05 -12.36 -7.29
N ALA A 339 9.08 -12.77 -6.55
CA ALA A 339 8.92 -13.51 -5.30
C ALA A 339 8.21 -12.68 -4.22
N VAL A 340 8.57 -11.40 -4.06
CA VAL A 340 7.87 -10.47 -3.15
C VAL A 340 6.39 -10.37 -3.53
N TRP A 341 6.08 -10.08 -4.80
CA TRP A 341 4.70 -9.92 -5.27
C TRP A 341 3.86 -11.19 -5.06
N ASN A 342 4.40 -12.34 -5.45
CA ASN A 342 3.70 -13.62 -5.36
C ASN A 342 3.56 -14.11 -3.92
N TYR A 343 4.51 -13.77 -3.03
CA TYR A 343 4.36 -14.02 -1.60
C TYR A 343 3.22 -13.20 -1.00
N ILE A 344 3.11 -11.90 -1.35
CA ILE A 344 2.00 -11.05 -0.90
C ILE A 344 0.66 -11.62 -1.38
N GLN A 345 0.54 -12.01 -2.64
CA GLN A 345 -0.68 -12.61 -3.16
C GLN A 345 -0.96 -13.99 -2.53
N CYS A 346 0.07 -14.75 -2.18
CA CYS A 346 -0.04 -16.01 -1.45
C CYS A 346 -0.61 -15.85 -0.04
N ILE A 347 -0.24 -14.77 0.68
CA ILE A 347 -0.85 -14.40 1.97
C ILE A 347 -2.37 -14.24 1.83
N TYR A 348 -2.85 -13.74 0.68
CA TYR A 348 -4.27 -13.59 0.38
C TYR A 348 -4.90 -14.81 -0.33
N GLY A 349 -4.20 -15.93 -0.43
CA GLY A 349 -4.72 -17.17 -1.01
C GLY A 349 -4.82 -17.18 -2.54
N ILE A 350 -4.11 -16.28 -3.22
CA ILE A 350 -4.05 -16.19 -4.69
C ILE A 350 -2.82 -16.94 -5.20
N ARG A 351 -3.07 -17.95 -6.04
CA ARG A 351 -2.06 -18.84 -6.63
C ARG A 351 -1.86 -18.55 -8.12
N HIS A 352 -0.59 -18.44 -8.52
CA HIS A 352 -0.14 -18.40 -9.90
C HIS A 352 0.32 -19.80 -10.32
N ASP A 353 -0.43 -20.49 -11.19
CA ASP A 353 -0.11 -21.87 -11.58
C ASP A 353 1.20 -22.01 -12.39
N ASP A 354 1.65 -20.93 -13.02
CA ASP A 354 2.90 -20.83 -13.79
C ASP A 354 4.11 -20.44 -12.93
N TYR A 355 3.92 -20.19 -11.63
CA TYR A 355 4.98 -19.77 -10.72
C TYR A 355 5.47 -20.90 -9.80
N ASP A 356 6.79 -20.96 -9.62
CA ASP A 356 7.42 -21.87 -8.66
C ASP A 356 7.55 -21.21 -7.28
N TYR A 357 6.65 -21.56 -6.36
CA TYR A 357 6.65 -21.02 -5.00
C TYR A 357 7.87 -21.44 -4.15
N ARG A 358 8.72 -22.37 -4.61
CA ARG A 358 10.01 -22.63 -3.97
C ARG A 358 10.94 -21.41 -4.03
N GLU A 359 10.82 -20.61 -5.09
CA GLU A 359 11.57 -19.35 -5.23
C GLU A 359 11.31 -18.40 -4.05
N VAL A 360 10.11 -18.40 -3.47
CA VAL A 360 9.77 -17.55 -2.32
C VAL A 360 10.58 -17.92 -1.09
N ASN A 361 10.77 -19.22 -0.81
CA ASN A 361 11.61 -19.70 0.29
C ASN A 361 13.09 -19.43 0.07
N GLU A 362 13.55 -19.54 -1.17
CA GLU A 362 14.96 -19.31 -1.47
C GLU A 362 15.34 -17.84 -1.41
N LEU A 363 14.47 -16.96 -1.94
CA LEU A 363 14.79 -15.54 -2.14
C LEU A 363 14.35 -14.63 -1.00
N LEU A 364 13.30 -14.98 -0.25
CA LEU A 364 12.82 -14.18 0.87
C LEU A 364 13.20 -14.87 2.18
N ASP A 365 14.12 -14.24 2.93
CA ASP A 365 14.44 -14.72 4.26
C ASP A 365 13.27 -14.55 5.24
N ARG A 366 13.39 -15.18 6.40
CA ARG A 366 12.33 -15.19 7.41
C ARG A 366 11.95 -13.78 7.87
N ASP A 367 12.94 -12.93 8.13
CA ASP A 367 12.72 -11.57 8.62
C ASP A 367 11.95 -10.74 7.59
N LEU A 368 12.30 -10.87 6.29
CA LEU A 368 11.57 -10.19 5.21
C LEU A 368 10.14 -10.73 5.05
N LYS A 369 9.94 -12.05 5.17
CA LYS A 369 8.60 -12.65 5.11
C LYS A 369 7.71 -12.20 6.27
N GLU A 370 8.26 -12.15 7.48
CA GLU A 370 7.57 -11.67 8.69
C GLU A 370 7.24 -10.18 8.55
N TYR A 371 8.18 -9.35 8.09
CA TYR A 371 7.96 -7.94 7.80
C TYR A 371 6.84 -7.72 6.76
N ILE A 372 6.92 -8.37 5.60
CA ILE A 372 5.89 -8.25 4.55
C ILE A 372 4.51 -8.65 5.10
N LYS A 373 4.43 -9.77 5.83
CA LYS A 373 3.17 -10.25 6.42
C LYS A 373 2.63 -9.27 7.47
N ALA A 374 3.49 -8.73 8.33
CA ALA A 374 3.09 -7.74 9.33
C ALA A 374 2.55 -6.46 8.67
N VAL A 375 3.25 -5.93 7.67
CA VAL A 375 2.82 -4.72 6.94
C VAL A 375 1.52 -4.95 6.17
N CYS A 376 1.32 -6.13 5.56
CA CYS A 376 0.08 -6.47 4.86
C CYS A 376 -1.12 -6.64 5.81
N CYS A 377 -0.94 -7.36 6.90
CA CYS A 377 -2.05 -7.94 7.67
C CYS A 377 -2.30 -7.25 9.01
N TYR A 378 -1.25 -6.68 9.61
CA TYR A 378 -1.27 -6.04 10.93
C TYR A 378 -0.43 -4.77 10.95
N PRO A 379 -0.63 -3.83 10.00
CA PRO A 379 0.24 -2.67 9.86
C PRO A 379 0.28 -1.79 11.13
N ASP A 380 -0.81 -1.77 11.91
CA ASP A 380 -0.92 -1.07 13.19
C ASP A 380 -0.02 -1.63 14.31
N ARG A 381 0.66 -2.75 14.07
CA ARG A 381 1.60 -3.40 15.01
C ARG A 381 3.05 -3.19 14.64
N MET A 382 3.31 -2.52 13.52
CA MET A 382 4.67 -2.25 13.05
C MET A 382 5.40 -1.33 14.02
N THR A 383 6.60 -1.72 14.41
CA THR A 383 7.50 -0.89 15.21
C THR A 383 8.70 -0.44 14.37
N LYS A 384 9.36 0.63 14.82
CA LYS A 384 10.64 1.06 14.22
C LYS A 384 11.69 -0.06 14.24
N GLU A 385 11.69 -0.88 15.30
CA GLU A 385 12.62 -2.01 15.43
C GLU A 385 12.43 -3.03 14.30
N ASP A 386 11.18 -3.31 13.91
CA ASP A 386 10.87 -4.24 12.83
C ASP A 386 11.40 -3.70 11.48
N TYR A 387 11.27 -2.39 11.26
CA TYR A 387 11.80 -1.71 10.07
C TYR A 387 13.34 -1.69 10.02
N ASP A 388 14.00 -1.41 11.14
CA ASP A 388 15.46 -1.33 11.23
C ASP A 388 16.10 -2.72 11.08
N ASN A 389 15.42 -3.77 11.53
CA ASN A 389 15.93 -5.14 11.52
C ASN A 389 15.84 -5.84 10.15
N VAL A 390 14.92 -5.44 9.27
CA VAL A 390 14.73 -6.05 7.96
C VAL A 390 15.63 -5.43 6.89
N MET A 391 16.02 -6.20 5.86
CA MET A 391 16.73 -5.70 4.67
C MET A 391 17.95 -4.80 5.01
N ARG A 392 18.80 -5.20 5.96
CA ARG A 392 19.86 -4.33 6.52
C ARG A 392 20.93 -3.89 5.52
N GLU A 393 21.21 -4.71 4.52
CA GLU A 393 22.18 -4.40 3.44
C GLU A 393 21.56 -3.65 2.25
N PHE A 394 20.24 -3.42 2.28
CA PHE A 394 19.52 -2.65 1.28
C PHE A 394 19.48 -1.17 1.66
N LYS A 395 19.40 -0.31 0.65
CA LYS A 395 19.20 1.13 0.84
C LYS A 395 17.80 1.41 1.37
N TYR A 396 17.65 2.55 2.05
CA TYR A 396 16.34 3.05 2.47
C TYR A 396 15.33 3.13 1.31
N SER A 397 15.77 3.64 0.15
CA SER A 397 14.93 3.67 -1.06
C SER A 397 14.50 2.28 -1.52
N GLU A 398 15.32 1.24 -1.35
CA GLU A 398 14.93 -0.13 -1.72
C GLU A 398 13.91 -0.70 -0.73
N LYS A 399 13.97 -0.32 0.55
CA LYS A 399 12.91 -0.64 1.52
C LYS A 399 11.59 0.02 1.13
N VAL A 400 11.61 1.30 0.76
CA VAL A 400 10.43 2.03 0.25
C VAL A 400 9.88 1.33 -1.00
N HIS A 401 10.74 0.90 -1.92
CA HIS A 401 10.36 0.15 -3.11
C HIS A 401 9.62 -1.16 -2.76
N VAL A 402 10.14 -1.96 -1.82
CA VAL A 402 9.44 -3.16 -1.35
C VAL A 402 8.08 -2.80 -0.74
N THR A 403 7.97 -1.71 0.00
CA THR A 403 6.69 -1.23 0.55
C THR A 403 5.71 -0.77 -0.54
N ILE A 404 6.18 -0.21 -1.67
CA ILE A 404 5.34 0.05 -2.86
C ILE A 404 4.82 -1.27 -3.45
N MET A 405 5.66 -2.31 -3.51
CA MET A 405 5.20 -3.63 -3.97
C MET A 405 4.14 -4.22 -3.03
N ILE A 406 4.29 -4.04 -1.72
CA ILE A 406 3.28 -4.43 -0.72
C ILE A 406 1.95 -3.70 -0.97
N LEU A 407 1.99 -2.37 -1.09
CA LEU A 407 0.85 -1.53 -1.40
C LEU A 407 0.09 -2.05 -2.64
N GLU A 408 0.79 -2.22 -3.76
CA GLU A 408 0.12 -2.55 -5.03
C GLU A 408 -0.33 -4.01 -5.13
N ALA A 409 0.48 -4.97 -4.67
CA ALA A 409 0.08 -6.38 -4.70
C ALA A 409 -1.10 -6.67 -3.76
N ARG A 410 -1.15 -6.01 -2.60
CA ARG A 410 -2.28 -6.08 -1.68
C ARG A 410 -3.53 -5.48 -2.30
N MET A 411 -3.45 -4.26 -2.83
CA MET A 411 -4.60 -3.61 -3.47
C MET A 411 -5.15 -4.45 -4.62
N GLN A 412 -4.27 -5.02 -5.46
CA GLN A 412 -4.69 -5.89 -6.55
C GLN A 412 -5.41 -7.15 -6.02
N ALA A 413 -4.91 -7.77 -4.95
CA ALA A 413 -5.55 -8.94 -4.34
C ALA A 413 -6.97 -8.63 -3.84
N GLU A 414 -7.14 -7.53 -3.11
CA GLU A 414 -8.45 -7.07 -2.63
C GLU A 414 -9.42 -6.83 -3.80
N LEU A 415 -8.98 -6.12 -4.84
CA LEU A 415 -9.79 -5.85 -6.03
C LEU A 415 -10.18 -7.13 -6.76
N LEU A 416 -9.26 -8.09 -6.94
CA LEU A 416 -9.57 -9.35 -7.64
C LEU A 416 -10.71 -10.12 -6.97
N TYR A 417 -10.70 -10.24 -5.63
CA TYR A 417 -11.78 -10.89 -4.91
C TYR A 417 -13.11 -10.14 -5.05
N ALA A 418 -13.09 -8.83 -4.87
CA ALA A 418 -14.30 -8.01 -4.93
C ALA A 418 -14.90 -7.96 -6.35
N LEU A 419 -14.07 -7.79 -7.37
CA LEU A 419 -14.48 -7.75 -8.77
C LEU A 419 -14.94 -9.13 -9.27
N ARG A 420 -14.35 -10.23 -8.80
CA ARG A 420 -14.86 -11.58 -9.09
C ARG A 420 -16.26 -11.80 -8.50
N ALA A 421 -16.50 -11.36 -7.27
CA ALA A 421 -17.83 -11.41 -6.66
C ALA A 421 -18.84 -10.53 -7.40
N LEU A 422 -18.41 -9.33 -7.82
CA LEU A 422 -19.20 -8.43 -8.66
C LEU A 422 -19.57 -9.08 -9.99
N MET A 423 -18.62 -9.70 -10.69
CA MET A 423 -18.87 -10.41 -11.95
C MET A 423 -19.92 -11.51 -11.76
N ARG A 424 -19.77 -12.34 -10.71
CA ARG A 424 -20.73 -13.40 -10.35
C ARG A 424 -22.11 -12.90 -9.94
N TYR A 425 -22.25 -11.63 -9.56
CA TYR A 425 -23.53 -11.00 -9.30
C TYR A 425 -24.20 -10.51 -10.59
N MET A 426 -23.40 -10.09 -11.57
CA MET A 426 -23.89 -9.57 -12.86
C MET A 426 -24.28 -10.66 -13.86
N THR A 427 -23.72 -11.86 -13.70
CA THR A 427 -24.02 -13.09 -14.47
C THR A 427 -24.97 -13.97 -13.69
#